data_AF-A0A349AWI2-F1
#
_entry.id   AF-A0A349AWI2-F1
#
_cell.length_a   1.000
_cell.length_b   1.000
_cell.length_c   1.000
_cell.angle_alpha   90.00
_cell.angle_beta   90.00
_cell.angle_gamma   90.00
#
_symmetry.space_group_name_H-M   'P 1'
#
loop_
_entity.id
_entity.type
_entity.pdbx_description
1 polymer ?
#
loop_
_entity_poly.entity_id
_entity_poly.type
_entity_poly.pdbx_seq_one_letter_code
_entity_poly.pdbx_strand_id
1 'polypeptide(L)'
;MPLFLASGTLLIVADPRGQQFRLLAIPVVLFTALWVALVLVEHNVAGDKPIKLLSLKLDYAVRIVVIAGTAISGIYAIVVTDPFGVQTNPKWLGLKILLYGVTILCGLLIRLSLKPFSGGFKSLIIDGSSEAAERAIAGSMARATPYVYVIWTLVIVIAWLGVAKPGANL
;
A
#
# COMPACT_ATOMS: atom_id res chain seq x y z
N MET A 1 5.46 2.99 -2.25
CA MET A 1 4.00 2.86 -2.51
C MET A 1 3.46 3.88 -3.50
N PRO A 2 3.61 5.21 -3.32
CA PRO A 2 3.09 6.17 -4.31
C PRO A 2 3.74 6.01 -5.70
N LEU A 3 5.05 5.77 -5.75
CA LEU A 3 5.79 5.59 -7.00
C LEU A 3 5.29 4.44 -7.89
N PHE A 4 4.74 3.37 -7.30
CA PHE A 4 4.21 2.26 -8.08
C PHE A 4 3.00 2.68 -8.92
N LEU A 5 2.18 3.60 -8.42
CA LEU A 5 1.00 4.11 -9.13
C LEU A 5 1.43 4.87 -10.40
N ALA A 6 2.30 5.88 -10.26
CA ALA A 6 2.83 6.60 -11.42
C ALA A 6 3.61 5.69 -12.38
N SER A 7 4.47 4.80 -11.87
CA SER A 7 5.25 3.91 -12.73
C SER A 7 4.37 2.98 -13.59
N GLY A 8 3.31 2.39 -13.02
CA GLY A 8 2.39 1.54 -13.75
C GLY A 8 1.59 2.31 -14.80
N THR A 9 1.11 3.50 -14.46
CA THR A 9 0.38 4.35 -15.41
C THR A 9 1.26 4.84 -16.55
N LEU A 10 2.52 5.19 -16.27
CA LEU A 10 3.49 5.57 -17.30
C LEU A 10 3.83 4.41 -18.23
N LEU A 11 3.95 3.17 -17.70
CA LEU A 11 4.13 1.97 -18.51
C LEU A 11 2.91 1.70 -19.42
N ILE A 12 1.70 1.93 -18.93
CA ILE A 12 0.49 1.82 -19.76
C ILE A 12 0.54 2.82 -20.92
N VAL A 13 0.87 4.09 -20.66
CA VAL A 13 0.92 5.13 -21.71
C VAL A 13 2.07 4.92 -22.70
N ALA A 14 3.15 4.26 -22.27
CA ALA A 14 4.25 3.91 -23.16
C ALA A 14 3.86 2.86 -24.22
N ASP A 15 2.85 2.03 -23.95
CA ASP A 15 2.31 1.07 -24.92
C ASP A 15 1.41 1.78 -25.96
N PRO A 16 1.53 1.48 -27.27
CA PRO A 16 0.67 2.05 -28.31
C PRO A 16 -0.83 1.96 -28.02
N ARG A 17 -1.29 0.86 -27.39
CA ARG A 17 -2.70 0.66 -27.01
C ARG A 17 -3.13 1.52 -25.82
N GLY A 18 -2.18 1.93 -24.98
CA GLY A 18 -2.43 2.74 -23.80
C GLY A 18 -2.26 4.24 -24.02
N GLN A 19 -1.79 4.68 -25.19
CA GLN A 19 -1.67 6.12 -25.51
C GLN A 19 -3.00 6.88 -25.40
N GLN A 20 -4.13 6.21 -25.65
CA GLN A 20 -5.46 6.78 -25.45
C GLN A 20 -5.71 7.27 -24.01
N PHE A 21 -5.02 6.70 -23.02
CA PHE A 21 -5.14 7.06 -21.61
C PHE A 21 -4.15 8.14 -21.16
N ARG A 22 -3.38 8.74 -22.08
CA ARG A 22 -2.34 9.72 -21.75
C ARG A 22 -2.88 10.90 -20.93
N LEU A 23 -4.07 11.40 -21.27
CA LEU A 23 -4.69 12.50 -20.52
C LEU A 23 -5.10 12.08 -19.11
N LEU A 24 -5.54 10.84 -18.92
CA LEU A 24 -5.85 10.29 -17.59
C LEU A 24 -4.59 10.01 -16.75
N ALA A 25 -3.44 9.83 -17.39
CA ALA A 25 -2.18 9.60 -16.69
C ALA A 25 -1.67 10.87 -15.98
N ILE A 26 -1.91 12.06 -16.54
CA ILE A 26 -1.48 13.33 -15.96
C ILE A 26 -1.97 13.51 -14.51
N PRO A 27 -3.29 13.44 -14.21
CA PRO A 27 -3.77 13.61 -12.84
C PRO A 27 -3.25 12.51 -11.91
N VAL A 28 -3.04 11.28 -12.39
CA VAL A 28 -2.50 10.18 -11.58
C VAL A 28 -1.03 10.43 -11.19
N VAL A 29 -0.23 10.95 -12.11
CA VAL A 29 1.17 11.32 -11.85
C VAL A 29 1.25 12.52 -10.90
N LEU A 30 0.43 13.55 -11.11
CA LEU A 30 0.36 14.71 -10.21
C LEU A 30 -0.07 14.31 -8.80
N PHE A 31 -1.10 13.46 -8.69
CA PHE A 31 -1.53 12.88 -7.43
C PHE A 31 -0.41 12.09 -6.75
N THR A 32 0.34 11.30 -7.52
CA THR A 32 1.50 10.55 -7.01
C THR A 32 2.59 11.48 -6.47
N ALA A 33 2.90 12.55 -7.20
CA ALA A 33 3.88 13.56 -6.78
C ALA A 33 3.45 14.27 -5.49
N LEU A 34 2.16 14.66 -5.41
CA LEU A 34 1.58 15.22 -4.19
C LEU A 34 1.70 14.25 -3.01
N TRP A 35 1.40 12.97 -3.22
CA TRP A 35 1.49 11.97 -2.17
C TRP A 35 2.94 11.74 -1.72
N VAL A 36 3.91 11.72 -2.64
CA VAL A 36 5.34 11.69 -2.29
C VAL A 36 5.70 12.92 -1.43
N ALA A 37 5.22 14.11 -1.78
CA ALA A 37 5.47 15.32 -0.99
C ALA A 37 4.92 15.19 0.45
N LEU A 38 3.74 14.61 0.64
CA LEU A 38 3.20 14.34 1.99
C LEU A 38 4.13 13.42 2.80
N VAL A 39 4.61 12.34 2.20
CA VAL A 39 5.54 11.40 2.86
C VAL A 39 6.86 12.09 3.21
N LEU A 40 7.36 12.97 2.35
CA LEU A 40 8.57 13.75 2.63
C LEU A 40 8.37 14.74 3.78
N VAL A 41 7.19 15.37 3.88
CA VAL A 41 6.85 16.23 5.02
C VAL A 41 6.82 15.42 6.32
N GLU A 42 6.19 14.24 6.30
CA GLU A 42 6.14 13.36 7.48
C GLU A 42 7.52 12.96 8.00
N HIS A 43 8.47 12.72 7.08
CA HIS A 43 9.83 12.31 7.41
C HIS A 43 10.70 13.49 7.87
N ASN A 44 10.66 14.61 7.16
CA ASN A 44 11.59 15.72 7.36
C ASN A 44 11.13 16.72 8.44
N VAL A 45 9.83 16.77 8.74
CA VAL A 45 9.31 17.70 9.75
C VAL A 45 9.37 17.07 11.15
N ALA A 46 10.24 17.60 12.00
CA ALA A 46 10.31 17.23 13.41
C ALA A 46 9.18 17.86 14.23
N GLY A 47 8.76 17.15 15.29
CA GLY A 47 7.69 17.57 16.20
C GLY A 47 6.28 17.54 15.60
N ASP A 48 5.31 18.04 16.35
CA ASP A 48 3.87 17.99 16.02
C ASP A 48 3.39 19.27 15.35
N LYS A 49 4.08 19.69 14.29
CA LYS A 49 3.66 20.86 13.50
C LYS A 49 2.33 20.57 12.79
N PRO A 50 1.44 21.56 12.61
CA PRO A 50 0.12 21.35 12.02
C PRO A 50 0.19 20.73 10.61
N ILE A 51 1.20 21.11 9.82
CA ILE A 51 1.41 20.55 8.48
C ILE A 51 1.71 19.05 8.52
N LYS A 52 2.47 18.57 9.51
CA LYS A 52 2.78 17.15 9.67
C LYS A 52 1.56 16.36 10.10
N LEU A 53 0.78 16.89 11.04
CA LEU A 53 -0.47 16.27 11.49
C LEU A 53 -1.47 16.15 10.34
N LEU A 54 -1.54 17.15 9.47
CA LEU A 54 -2.35 17.11 8.25
C LEU A 54 -1.83 16.06 7.27
N SER A 55 -0.52 16.02 7.02
CA SER A 55 0.11 15.01 6.15
C SER A 55 -0.20 13.59 6.62
N LEU A 56 -0.04 13.31 7.92
CA LEU A 56 -0.34 11.99 8.51
C LEU A 56 -1.80 11.57 8.32
N LYS A 57 -2.75 12.51 8.50
CA LYS A 57 -4.18 12.25 8.28
C LYS A 57 -4.46 11.97 6.81
N LEU A 58 -3.83 12.74 5.91
CA LEU A 58 -4.03 12.59 4.48
C LEU A 58 -3.39 11.31 3.95
N ASP A 59 -2.16 10.97 4.33
CA ASP A 59 -1.52 9.70 3.98
C ASP A 59 -2.35 8.50 4.46
N TYR A 60 -2.88 8.57 5.69
CA TYR A 60 -3.80 7.55 6.21
C TYR A 60 -5.06 7.44 5.34
N ALA A 61 -5.73 8.55 5.06
CA ALA A 61 -6.94 8.57 4.24
C ALA A 61 -6.68 8.00 2.84
N VAL A 62 -5.59 8.40 2.21
CA VAL A 62 -5.23 7.92 0.88
C VAL A 62 -4.96 6.41 0.90
N ARG A 63 -4.31 5.86 1.94
CA ARG A 63 -4.13 4.40 2.06
C ARG A 63 -5.45 3.66 2.14
N ILE A 64 -6.39 4.15 2.93
CA ILE A 64 -7.73 3.55 3.03
C ILE A 64 -8.42 3.59 1.66
N VAL A 65 -8.35 4.70 0.94
CA VAL A 65 -8.90 4.82 -0.42
C VAL A 65 -8.25 3.82 -1.37
N VAL A 66 -6.92 3.66 -1.34
CA VAL A 66 -6.22 2.68 -2.20
C VAL A 66 -6.56 1.24 -1.83
N ILE A 67 -6.64 0.91 -0.54
CA ILE A 67 -7.07 -0.43 -0.08
C ILE A 67 -8.48 -0.72 -0.58
N ALA A 68 -9.42 0.21 -0.39
CA ALA A 68 -10.80 0.05 -0.85
C ALA A 68 -10.88 -0.05 -2.38
N GLY A 69 -10.18 0.83 -3.11
CA GLY A 69 -10.18 0.83 -4.57
C GLY A 69 -9.59 -0.45 -5.18
N THR A 70 -8.49 -0.95 -4.63
CA THR A 70 -7.89 -2.23 -5.05
C THR A 70 -8.77 -3.43 -4.69
N ALA A 71 -9.40 -3.44 -3.52
CA ALA A 71 -10.32 -4.50 -3.14
C ALA A 71 -11.56 -4.53 -4.04
N ILE A 72 -12.21 -3.37 -4.26
CA ILE A 72 -13.40 -3.25 -5.11
C ILE A 72 -13.08 -3.63 -6.55
N SER A 73 -12.01 -3.08 -7.13
CA SER A 73 -11.62 -3.40 -8.51
C SER A 73 -11.20 -4.87 -8.68
N GLY A 74 -10.48 -5.43 -7.71
CA GLY A 74 -10.09 -6.84 -7.71
C GLY A 74 -11.29 -7.79 -7.63
N ILE A 75 -12.22 -7.53 -6.72
CA ILE A 75 -13.46 -8.31 -6.59
C ILE A 75 -14.30 -8.19 -7.87
N TYR A 76 -14.48 -6.97 -8.38
CA TYR A 76 -15.21 -6.73 -9.62
C TYR A 76 -14.63 -7.53 -10.80
N ALA A 77 -13.31 -7.55 -10.94
CA ALA A 77 -12.62 -8.31 -11.98
C ALA A 77 -12.68 -9.85 -11.82
N ILE A 78 -13.03 -10.35 -10.64
CA ILE A 78 -13.23 -11.78 -10.39
C ILE A 78 -14.67 -12.20 -10.68
N VAL A 79 -15.64 -11.37 -10.26
CA VAL A 79 -17.07 -11.70 -10.25
C VAL A 79 -17.72 -11.45 -11.61
N VAL A 80 -17.34 -10.40 -12.32
CA VAL A 80 -17.94 -10.03 -13.61
C VAL A 80 -17.28 -10.81 -14.75
N THR A 81 -18.08 -11.22 -15.73
CA THR A 81 -17.63 -12.00 -16.90
C THR A 81 -16.66 -11.21 -17.79
N ASP A 82 -17.02 -9.98 -18.13
CA ASP A 82 -16.23 -9.07 -18.97
C ASP A 82 -15.91 -7.76 -18.23
N PRO A 83 -15.08 -7.82 -17.18
CA PRO A 83 -14.81 -6.64 -16.35
C PRO A 83 -14.03 -5.61 -17.16
N PHE A 84 -14.47 -4.36 -17.11
CA PHE A 84 -13.86 -3.24 -17.86
C PHE A 84 -13.80 -3.50 -19.40
N GLY A 85 -14.68 -4.36 -19.93
CA GLY A 85 -14.69 -4.73 -21.35
C GLY A 85 -13.57 -5.70 -21.77
N VAL A 86 -12.88 -6.33 -20.81
CA VAL A 86 -11.79 -7.28 -21.07
C VAL A 86 -12.36 -8.70 -21.20
N GLN A 87 -12.24 -9.29 -22.38
CA GLN A 87 -12.79 -10.62 -22.71
C GLN A 87 -11.79 -11.78 -22.49
N THR A 88 -10.55 -11.50 -22.11
CA THR A 88 -9.48 -12.51 -21.96
C THR A 88 -9.50 -13.26 -20.61
N ASN A 89 -10.62 -13.21 -19.90
CA ASN A 89 -10.81 -13.78 -18.56
C ASN A 89 -9.75 -13.31 -17.54
N PRO A 90 -9.78 -12.03 -17.11
CA PRO A 90 -8.73 -11.42 -16.28
C PRO A 90 -8.83 -11.77 -14.78
N LYS A 91 -9.43 -12.89 -14.40
CA LYS A 91 -9.67 -13.26 -12.99
C LYS A 91 -8.37 -13.39 -12.18
N TRP A 92 -7.31 -13.91 -12.80
CA TRP A 92 -5.98 -13.98 -12.18
C TRP A 92 -5.43 -12.58 -11.82
N LEU A 93 -5.71 -11.58 -12.67
CA LEU A 93 -5.32 -10.19 -12.45
C LEU A 93 -6.18 -9.56 -11.36
N GLY A 94 -7.48 -9.83 -11.34
CA GLY A 94 -8.39 -9.41 -10.27
C GLY A 94 -7.93 -9.91 -8.90
N LEU A 95 -7.60 -11.21 -8.79
CA LEU A 95 -7.04 -11.78 -7.58
C LEU A 95 -5.70 -11.13 -7.20
N LYS A 96 -4.82 -10.91 -8.17
CA LYS A 96 -3.54 -10.23 -7.93
C LYS A 96 -3.71 -8.83 -7.34
N ILE A 97 -4.65 -8.05 -7.86
CA ILE A 97 -4.95 -6.69 -7.38
C ILE A 97 -5.56 -6.76 -5.96
N LEU A 98 -6.47 -7.70 -5.71
CA LEU A 98 -7.08 -7.89 -4.40
C LEU A 98 -6.03 -8.23 -3.33
N LEU A 99 -5.15 -9.21 -3.62
CA LEU A 99 -4.06 -9.59 -2.71
C LEU A 99 -3.10 -8.42 -2.48
N TYR A 100 -2.83 -7.59 -3.50
CA TYR A 100 -2.05 -6.38 -3.34
C TYR A 100 -2.71 -5.39 -2.36
N GLY A 101 -4.02 -5.20 -2.45
CA GLY A 101 -4.78 -4.42 -1.45
C GLY A 101 -4.61 -4.94 -0.02
N VAL A 102 -4.61 -6.27 0.16
CA VAL A 102 -4.34 -6.90 1.47
C VAL A 102 -2.92 -6.61 1.96
N THR A 103 -1.91 -6.62 1.09
CA THR A 103 -0.53 -6.26 1.51
C THR A 103 -0.44 -4.82 2.02
N ILE A 104 -1.17 -3.87 1.40
CA ILE A 104 -1.23 -2.48 1.85
C ILE A 104 -1.94 -2.40 3.21
N LEU A 105 -3.02 -3.16 3.41
CA LEU A 105 -3.72 -3.26 4.69
C LEU A 105 -2.79 -3.79 5.79
N CYS A 106 -2.04 -4.87 5.54
CA CYS A 106 -1.04 -5.37 6.48
C CYS A 106 0.00 -4.30 6.84
N GLY A 107 0.49 -3.54 5.85
CA GLY A 107 1.41 -2.42 6.10
C GLY A 107 0.80 -1.34 6.99
N LEU A 108 -0.50 -1.07 6.86
CA LEU A 108 -1.22 -0.15 7.75
C LEU A 108 -1.32 -0.71 9.19
N LEU A 109 -1.67 -1.99 9.33
CA LEU A 109 -1.78 -2.67 10.63
C LEU A 109 -0.44 -2.75 11.36
N ILE A 110 0.68 -2.93 10.63
CA ILE A 110 2.04 -2.82 11.19
C ILE A 110 2.26 -1.45 11.80
N ARG A 111 1.93 -0.36 11.09
CA ARG A 111 2.10 1.00 11.63
C ARG A 111 1.26 1.25 12.87
N LEU A 112 0.03 0.74 12.90
CA LEU A 112 -0.82 0.83 14.09
C LEU A 112 -0.21 0.05 15.26
N SER A 113 0.33 -1.14 15.00
CA SER A 113 0.97 -2.00 16.00
C SER A 113 2.25 -1.40 16.58
N LEU A 114 2.99 -0.64 15.75
CA LEU A 114 4.24 0.03 16.13
C LEU A 114 4.02 1.41 16.80
N LYS A 115 2.79 1.93 16.94
CA LYS A 115 2.58 3.24 17.60
C LYS A 115 3.19 3.32 19.02
N PRO A 116 3.06 2.32 19.90
CA PRO A 116 3.67 2.36 21.24
C PRO A 116 5.20 2.25 21.23
N PHE A 117 5.79 1.74 20.14
CA PHE A 117 7.24 1.53 20.04
C PHE A 117 8.02 2.83 20.23
N SER A 118 7.60 3.92 19.58
CA SER A 118 8.34 5.19 19.64
C SER A 118 8.39 5.78 21.04
N GLY A 119 7.30 5.67 21.80
CA GLY A 119 7.25 6.10 23.20
C GLY A 119 8.14 5.25 24.10
N GLY A 120 8.06 3.92 23.97
CA GLY A 120 8.91 2.99 24.73
C GLY A 120 10.39 3.18 24.41
N PHE A 121 10.75 3.33 23.14
CA PHE A 121 12.13 3.57 22.71
C PHE A 121 12.68 4.91 23.18
N LYS A 122 11.86 5.97 23.19
CA LYS A 122 12.26 7.27 23.74
C LYS A 122 12.51 7.19 25.26
N SER A 123 11.65 6.51 26.01
CA SER A 123 11.87 6.31 27.45
C SER A 123 13.13 5.46 27.71
N LEU A 124 13.35 4.41 26.92
CA LEU A 124 14.59 3.62 27.00
C LEU A 124 15.86 4.47 26.83
N ILE A 125 15.85 5.44 25.91
CA ILE A 125 16.99 6.32 25.67
C ILE A 125 17.20 7.34 26.81
N ILE A 126 16.12 7.90 27.35
CA ILE A 126 16.19 8.99 28.33
C ILE A 126 16.36 8.44 29.75
N ASP A 127 15.54 7.46 30.13
CA ASP A 127 15.38 6.96 31.49
C ASP A 127 16.14 5.64 31.72
N GLY A 128 16.65 5.01 30.65
CA GLY A 128 17.25 3.68 30.69
C GLY A 128 16.20 2.56 30.62
N SER A 129 16.64 1.31 30.83
CA SER A 129 15.73 0.17 30.71
C SER A 129 14.73 0.13 31.88
N SER A 130 13.46 -0.06 31.53
CA SER A 130 12.37 -0.31 32.46
C SER A 130 11.44 -1.38 31.89
N GLU A 131 10.77 -2.14 32.77
CA GLU A 131 9.82 -3.15 32.32
C GLU A 131 8.70 -2.56 31.44
N ALA A 132 8.29 -1.32 31.71
CA ALA A 132 7.27 -0.65 30.91
C ALA A 132 7.76 -0.34 29.49
N ALA A 133 8.99 0.16 29.34
CA ALA A 133 9.60 0.43 28.04
C ALA A 133 9.84 -0.87 27.25
N GLU A 134 10.39 -1.90 27.91
CA GLU A 134 10.63 -3.20 27.28
C GLU A 134 9.33 -3.86 26.81
N ARG A 135 8.28 -3.88 27.65
CA ARG A 135 6.96 -4.41 27.26
C ARG A 135 6.35 -3.65 26.09
N ALA A 136 6.48 -2.32 26.05
CA ALA A 136 5.97 -1.52 24.94
C ALA A 136 6.69 -1.86 23.63
N ILE A 137 8.03 -1.95 23.66
CA ILE A 137 8.86 -2.28 22.50
C ILE A 137 8.57 -3.71 22.02
N ALA A 138 8.72 -4.71 22.90
CA ALA A 138 8.55 -6.11 22.57
C ALA A 138 7.11 -6.42 22.13
N GLY A 139 6.10 -5.87 22.82
CA GLY A 139 4.70 -6.04 22.48
C GLY A 139 4.31 -5.39 21.14
N SER A 140 4.92 -4.26 20.78
CA SER A 140 4.74 -3.66 19.46
C SER A 140 5.35 -4.50 18.35
N MET A 141 6.56 -5.02 18.56
CA MET A 141 7.21 -5.92 17.60
C MET A 141 6.40 -7.21 17.42
N ALA A 142 6.02 -7.88 18.51
CA ALA A 142 5.25 -9.12 18.48
C ALA A 142 3.92 -8.99 17.72
N ARG A 143 3.23 -7.84 17.83
CA ARG A 143 2.00 -7.57 17.07
C ARG A 143 2.26 -7.25 15.60
N ALA A 144 3.39 -6.62 15.27
CA ALA A 144 3.74 -6.27 13.90
C ALA A 144 4.21 -7.48 13.08
N THR A 145 4.97 -8.40 13.69
CA THR A 145 5.62 -9.53 13.00
C THR A 145 4.66 -10.43 12.18
N PRO A 146 3.48 -10.85 12.69
CA PRO A 146 2.56 -11.69 11.92
C PRO A 146 2.17 -11.08 10.57
N TYR A 147 1.92 -9.76 10.54
CA TYR A 147 1.56 -9.06 9.31
C TYR A 147 2.71 -9.04 8.29
N VAL A 148 3.97 -9.04 8.74
CA VAL A 148 5.14 -9.13 7.86
C VAL A 148 5.17 -10.50 7.18
N TYR A 149 4.94 -11.59 7.92
CA TYR A 149 4.86 -12.92 7.32
C TYR A 149 3.72 -13.03 6.31
N VAL A 150 2.55 -12.47 6.62
CA VAL A 150 1.43 -12.41 5.66
C VAL A 150 1.84 -11.68 4.38
N ILE A 151 2.53 -10.52 4.48
CA ILE A 151 3.02 -9.80 3.29
C ILE A 151 3.94 -10.69 2.45
N TRP A 152 4.90 -11.38 3.07
CA TRP A 152 5.81 -12.27 2.34
C TRP A 152 5.07 -13.40 1.60
N THR A 153 4.14 -14.07 2.28
CA THR A 153 3.30 -15.11 1.67
C THR A 153 2.50 -14.54 0.50
N LEU A 154 1.85 -13.39 0.68
CA LEU A 154 1.06 -12.74 -0.37
C LEU A 154 1.91 -12.32 -1.57
N VAL A 155 3.12 -11.79 -1.36
CA VAL A 155 4.03 -11.39 -2.43
C VAL A 155 4.43 -12.60 -3.29
N ILE A 156 4.71 -13.75 -2.67
CA ILE A 156 5.02 -14.99 -3.39
C ILE A 156 3.83 -15.42 -4.26
N VAL A 157 2.61 -15.39 -3.72
CA VAL A 157 1.39 -15.73 -4.47
C VAL A 157 1.15 -14.76 -5.63
N ILE A 158 1.32 -13.45 -5.39
CA ILE A 158 1.19 -12.40 -6.40
C ILE A 158 2.21 -12.57 -7.53
N ALA A 159 3.45 -12.94 -7.19
CA ALA A 159 4.51 -13.22 -8.16
C ALA A 159 4.16 -14.45 -9.01
N TRP A 160 3.74 -15.54 -8.38
CA TRP A 160 3.29 -16.75 -9.06
C TRP A 160 2.12 -16.48 -10.00
N LEU A 161 1.09 -15.73 -9.56
CA LEU A 161 -0.04 -15.32 -10.40
C LEU A 161 0.40 -14.51 -11.63
N GLY A 162 1.46 -13.70 -11.49
CA GLY A 162 2.04 -12.93 -12.58
C GLY A 162 2.69 -13.77 -13.67
N VAL A 163 3.25 -14.94 -13.31
CA VAL A 163 3.90 -15.86 -14.25
C VAL A 163 2.92 -16.88 -14.80
N ALA A 164 2.16 -17.55 -13.93
CA ALA A 164 1.28 -18.65 -14.30
C ALA A 164 0.01 -18.21 -15.03
N LYS A 165 -0.52 -17.00 -14.71
CA LYS A 165 -1.73 -16.40 -15.29
C LYS A 165 -2.87 -17.43 -15.50
N PRO A 166 -3.30 -18.13 -14.44
CA PRO A 166 -4.23 -19.25 -14.56
C PRO A 166 -5.55 -18.81 -15.21
N GLY A 167 -6.00 -19.59 -16.20
CA GLY A 167 -7.26 -19.37 -16.90
C GLY A 167 -7.27 -18.18 -17.86
N ALA A 168 -6.13 -17.54 -18.11
CA ALA A 168 -6.01 -16.49 -19.11
C ALA A 168 -6.06 -17.09 -20.52
N ASN A 169 -6.88 -16.49 -21.40
CA ASN A 169 -6.86 -16.77 -22.83
C ASN A 169 -6.10 -15.62 -23.52
N LEU A 170 -4.78 -15.78 -23.67
CA LEU A 170 -3.85 -14.75 -24.16
C LEU A 170 -3.49 -14.93 -25.63
#